data_AF-A0A9P0KD34-F1
#
_entry.id   AF-A0A9P0KD34-F1
#
_cell.length_a   1.000
_cell.length_b   1.000
_cell.length_c   1.000
_cell.angle_alpha   90.00
_cell.angle_beta   90.00
_cell.angle_gamma   90.00
#
_symmetry.space_group_name_H-M   'P 1'
#
loop_
_entity.id
_entity.type
_entity.pdbx_description
1 polymer ?
#
loop_
_entity_poly.entity_id
_entity_poly.type
_entity_poly.pdbx_seq_one_letter_code
_entity_poly.pdbx_strand_id
1 'polypeptide(L)'
;MELNREHFRDIIYYNFQRQLSQQECLAELLSVFGNEAPHQSTISLIRSRSVSKKVVATFVSKAGHIAAMPLNEQRTVTVNWYTTICLPKVITKLRKINPEKRIILHQDNASSHTAQETRQYLMELLDHPPYSPDLSPNDFFTFPKIKNRLCGQRFQSPEEPVDALKNAVLDLPANEWNKCFEN
;
A
#
# COMPACT_ATOMS: atom_id res chain seq x y z
N MET A 1 35.25 -25.64 8.04
CA MET A 1 35.02 -24.28 7.50
C MET A 1 34.18 -23.57 8.55
N GLU A 2 34.71 -22.55 9.22
CA GLU A 2 33.93 -21.83 10.24
C GLU A 2 32.81 -21.04 9.57
N LEU A 3 31.57 -21.30 9.99
CA LEU A 3 30.41 -20.55 9.53
C LEU A 3 30.45 -19.15 10.15
N ASN A 4 30.45 -18.13 9.30
CA ASN A 4 30.43 -16.75 9.72
C ASN A 4 29.05 -16.14 9.42
N ARG A 5 28.89 -14.87 9.78
CA ARG A 5 27.63 -14.15 9.61
C ARG A 5 27.18 -14.01 8.15
N GLU A 6 28.10 -14.01 7.19
CA GLU A 6 27.77 -13.95 5.76
C GLU A 6 27.22 -15.29 5.27
N HIS A 7 27.79 -16.41 5.70
CA HIS A 7 27.26 -17.74 5.35
C HIS A 7 25.81 -17.90 5.82
N PHE A 8 25.49 -17.49 7.05
CA PHE A 8 24.10 -17.52 7.53
C PHE A 8 23.18 -16.59 6.73
N ARG A 9 23.68 -15.43 6.27
CA ARG A 9 22.91 -14.54 5.39
C ARG A 9 22.58 -15.19 4.05
N ASP A 10 23.54 -15.88 3.46
CA ASP A 10 23.36 -16.56 2.17
C ASP A 10 22.38 -17.73 2.29
N ILE A 11 22.47 -18.52 3.37
CA ILE A 11 21.55 -19.62 3.66
C ILE A 11 20.13 -19.08 3.90
N ILE A 12 20.00 -18.02 4.72
CA ILE A 12 18.70 -17.38 4.98
C ILE A 12 18.11 -16.84 3.66
N TYR A 13 18.93 -16.21 2.83
CA TYR A 13 18.51 -15.72 1.53
C TYR A 13 18.03 -16.86 0.62
N TYR A 14 18.79 -17.95 0.53
CA TYR A 14 18.45 -19.13 -0.23
C TYR A 14 17.13 -19.77 0.25
N ASN A 15 16.92 -19.88 1.55
CA ASN A 15 15.69 -20.39 2.14
C ASN A 15 14.49 -19.50 1.78
N PHE A 16 14.65 -18.18 1.80
CA PHE A 16 13.59 -17.28 1.33
C PHE A 16 13.37 -17.32 -0.18
N GLN A 17 14.40 -17.58 -1.00
CA GLN A 17 14.24 -17.82 -2.45
C GLN A 17 13.46 -19.11 -2.71
N ARG A 18 13.61 -20.12 -1.86
CA ARG A 18 12.81 -21.35 -1.84
C ARG A 18 11.42 -21.18 -1.23
N GLN A 19 11.03 -19.95 -0.89
CA GLN A 19 9.73 -19.59 -0.35
C GLN A 19 9.43 -20.14 1.05
N LEU A 20 10.45 -20.49 1.84
CA LEU A 20 10.22 -20.82 3.25
C LEU A 20 9.73 -19.59 4.03
N SER A 21 8.77 -19.79 4.90
CA SER A 21 8.37 -18.81 5.92
C SER A 21 9.51 -18.56 6.92
N GLN A 22 9.40 -17.51 7.73
CA GLN A 22 10.40 -17.24 8.77
C GLN A 22 10.51 -18.39 9.79
N GLN A 23 9.39 -19.04 10.09
CA GLN A 23 9.34 -20.17 11.02
C GLN A 23 10.01 -21.41 10.42
N GLU A 24 9.73 -21.71 9.15
CA GLU A 24 10.36 -22.84 8.45
C GLU A 24 11.86 -22.60 8.24
N CYS A 25 12.24 -21.37 7.89
CA CYS A 25 13.65 -20.98 7.77
C CYS A 25 14.39 -21.16 9.11
N LEU A 26 13.78 -20.71 10.22
CA LEU A 26 14.33 -20.92 11.56
C LEU A 26 14.40 -22.41 11.92
N ALA A 27 13.37 -23.19 11.62
CA ALA A 27 13.36 -24.64 11.89
C ALA A 27 14.44 -25.38 11.11
N GLU A 28 14.65 -25.05 9.83
CA GLU A 28 15.73 -25.63 9.00
C GLU A 28 17.10 -25.24 9.55
N LEU A 29 17.31 -23.97 9.94
CA LEU A 29 18.57 -23.51 10.52
C LEU A 29 18.85 -24.15 11.89
N LEU A 30 17.84 -24.30 12.75
CA LEU A 30 17.98 -24.99 14.04
C LEU A 30 18.24 -26.48 13.86
N SER A 31 17.65 -27.11 12.85
CA SER A 31 17.88 -28.52 12.52
C SER A 31 19.32 -28.77 12.06
N VAL A 32 19.88 -27.86 11.26
CA VAL A 32 21.22 -28.02 10.68
C VAL A 32 22.34 -27.52 11.61
N PHE A 33 22.12 -26.41 12.33
CA PHE A 33 23.16 -25.70 13.09
C PHE A 33 22.93 -25.69 14.61
N GLY A 34 21.79 -26.18 15.10
CA GLY A 34 21.50 -26.26 16.54
C GLY A 34 21.70 -24.93 17.25
N ASN A 35 22.57 -24.93 18.27
CA ASN A 35 22.89 -23.74 19.07
C ASN A 35 23.71 -22.68 18.30
N GLU A 36 24.31 -23.03 17.18
CA GLU A 36 25.04 -22.09 16.32
C GLU A 36 24.13 -21.36 15.34
N ALA A 37 22.85 -21.75 15.25
CA ALA A 37 21.88 -21.10 14.39
C ALA A 37 21.67 -19.63 14.76
N PRO A 38 21.46 -18.74 13.78
CA PRO A 38 21.22 -17.33 14.03
C PRO A 38 19.90 -17.13 14.78
N HIS A 39 19.89 -16.18 15.71
CA HIS A 39 18.69 -15.83 16.46
C HIS A 39 17.54 -15.43 15.53
N GLN A 40 16.29 -15.71 15.94
CA GLN A 40 15.08 -15.44 15.16
C GLN A 40 15.01 -14.00 14.63
N SER A 41 15.42 -13.01 15.43
CA SER A 41 15.47 -11.60 15.00
C SER A 41 16.36 -11.37 13.77
N THR A 42 17.48 -12.10 13.65
CA THR A 42 18.40 -12.03 12.51
C THR A 42 17.74 -12.54 11.23
N ILE A 43 16.97 -13.63 11.32
CA ILE A 43 16.19 -14.18 10.21
C ILE A 43 15.05 -13.22 9.83
N SER A 44 14.41 -12.60 10.81
CA SER A 44 13.34 -11.62 10.56
C SER A 44 13.83 -10.34 9.86
N LEU A 45 15.08 -9.94 10.12
CA LEU A 45 15.77 -8.79 9.52
C LEU A 45 16.25 -9.07 8.09
N ILE A 46 16.74 -10.27 7.82
CA ILE A 46 17.22 -10.68 6.50
C ILE A 46 16.00 -11.09 5.70
N ARG A 47 15.47 -10.19 4.88
CA ARG A 47 14.34 -10.47 4.00
C ARG A 47 14.83 -10.53 2.56
N SER A 48 14.36 -11.51 1.78
CA SER A 48 14.53 -11.46 0.33
C SER A 48 14.04 -10.11 -0.22
N ARG A 49 14.77 -9.52 -1.16
CA ARG A 49 14.35 -8.25 -1.74
C ARG A 49 13.08 -8.47 -2.55
N SER A 50 12.09 -7.60 -2.37
CA SER A 50 10.95 -7.57 -3.28
C SER A 50 11.45 -7.25 -4.69
N VAL A 51 11.07 -8.07 -5.66
CA VAL A 51 11.50 -7.94 -7.06
C VAL A 51 10.60 -7.01 -7.88
N SER A 52 9.41 -6.69 -7.36
CA SER A 52 8.41 -5.86 -8.04
C SER A 52 7.63 -5.00 -7.05
N LYS A 53 6.94 -3.99 -7.60
CA LYS A 53 6.02 -3.10 -6.87
C LYS A 53 4.82 -2.80 -7.75
N LYS A 54 3.65 -2.64 -7.14
CA LYS A 54 2.41 -2.20 -7.80
C LYS A 54 1.92 -0.92 -7.11
N VAL A 55 1.62 0.11 -7.89
CA VAL A 55 1.07 1.37 -7.39
C VAL A 55 -0.45 1.28 -7.42
N VAL A 56 -1.11 1.71 -6.36
CA VAL A 56 -2.58 1.70 -6.25
C VAL A 56 -3.05 3.08 -5.81
N ALA A 57 -3.88 3.73 -6.64
CA ALA A 57 -4.54 4.98 -6.26
C ALA A 57 -5.74 4.65 -5.37
N THR A 58 -5.78 5.22 -4.16
CA THR A 58 -6.81 4.92 -3.16
C THR A 58 -7.61 6.17 -2.81
N PHE A 59 -8.93 6.07 -2.90
CA PHE A 59 -9.90 7.12 -2.60
C PHE A 59 -10.77 6.69 -1.43
N VAL A 60 -10.89 7.57 -0.44
CA VAL A 60 -11.65 7.36 0.78
C VAL A 60 -12.54 8.58 1.04
N SER A 61 -13.57 8.39 1.86
CA SER A 61 -14.47 9.42 2.33
C SER A 61 -14.83 9.16 3.78
N LYS A 62 -15.59 10.06 4.42
CA LYS A 62 -16.16 9.79 5.76
C LYS A 62 -17.02 8.53 5.82
N ALA A 63 -17.69 8.18 4.72
CA ALA A 63 -18.49 6.95 4.63
C ALA A 63 -17.62 5.69 4.46
N GLY A 64 -16.30 5.86 4.35
CA GLY A 64 -15.32 4.80 4.15
C GLY A 64 -14.75 4.77 2.74
N HIS A 65 -14.31 3.58 2.35
CA HIS A 65 -13.62 3.33 1.10
C HIS A 65 -14.47 3.63 -0.14
N ILE A 66 -13.91 4.38 -1.09
CA ILE A 66 -14.55 4.65 -2.38
C ILE A 66 -13.95 3.77 -3.47
N ALA A 67 -12.64 3.80 -3.68
CA ALA A 67 -12.01 3.04 -4.76
C ALA A 67 -10.53 2.77 -4.48
N ALA A 68 -10.05 1.59 -4.89
CA ALA A 68 -8.64 1.24 -4.96
C ALA A 68 -8.35 0.82 -6.41
N MET A 69 -7.57 1.63 -7.12
CA MET A 69 -7.31 1.48 -8.55
C MET A 69 -5.85 1.15 -8.78
N PRO A 70 -5.50 -0.13 -9.05
CA PRO A 70 -4.14 -0.49 -9.39
C PRO A 70 -3.75 0.10 -10.75
N LEU A 71 -2.49 0.53 -10.85
CA LEU A 71 -1.87 0.89 -12.12
C LEU A 71 -1.38 -0.41 -12.76
N ASN A 72 -2.04 -0.83 -13.85
CA ASN A 72 -1.74 -2.10 -14.52
C ASN A 72 -0.62 -1.97 -15.56
N GLU A 73 -0.66 -0.91 -16.37
CA GLU A 73 0.23 -0.77 -17.55
C GLU A 73 1.32 0.29 -17.37
N GLN A 74 1.23 1.13 -16.34
CA GLN A 74 2.12 2.27 -16.12
C GLN A 74 2.78 2.19 -14.74
N ARG A 75 4.03 2.66 -14.64
CA ARG A 75 4.79 2.69 -13.38
C ARG A 75 4.47 3.90 -12.50
N THR A 76 3.89 4.96 -13.08
CA THR A 76 3.69 6.26 -12.45
C THR A 76 2.30 6.77 -12.78
N VAL A 77 1.67 7.50 -11.86
CA VAL A 77 0.43 8.23 -12.11
C VAL A 77 0.73 9.37 -13.09
N THR A 78 0.28 9.21 -14.32
CA THR A 78 0.36 10.28 -15.34
C THR A 78 -0.91 11.12 -15.30
N VAL A 79 -0.82 12.37 -15.78
CA VAL A 79 -2.00 13.25 -15.93
C VAL A 79 -3.08 12.56 -16.76
N ASN A 80 -2.69 12.01 -17.92
CA ASN A 80 -3.58 11.30 -18.81
C ASN A 80 -4.29 10.12 -18.12
N TRP A 81 -3.56 9.25 -17.42
CA TRP A 81 -4.19 8.13 -16.70
C TRP A 81 -5.14 8.64 -15.60
N TYR A 82 -4.72 9.70 -14.90
CA TYR A 82 -5.50 10.27 -13.80
C TYR A 82 -6.84 10.84 -14.28
N THR A 83 -6.84 11.64 -15.35
CA THR A 83 -8.04 12.32 -15.86
C THR A 83 -8.92 11.46 -16.75
N THR A 84 -8.36 10.50 -17.49
CA THR A 84 -9.13 9.68 -18.45
C THR A 84 -9.59 8.34 -17.89
N ILE A 85 -8.89 7.78 -16.89
CA ILE A 85 -9.19 6.45 -16.34
C ILE A 85 -9.56 6.53 -14.87
N CYS A 86 -8.75 7.22 -14.06
CA CYS A 86 -8.90 7.21 -12.60
C CYS A 86 -10.12 8.01 -12.12
N LEU A 87 -10.09 9.32 -12.32
CA LEU A 87 -11.13 10.23 -11.83
C LEU A 87 -12.52 9.91 -12.39
N PRO A 88 -12.72 9.58 -13.69
CA PRO A 88 -14.05 9.24 -14.21
C PRO A 88 -14.68 8.04 -13.48
N LYS A 89 -13.89 7.00 -13.17
CA LYS A 89 -14.38 5.83 -12.44
C LYS A 89 -14.74 6.16 -11.00
N VAL A 90 -13.93 6.97 -10.33
CA VAL A 90 -14.20 7.44 -8.95
C VAL A 90 -15.46 8.30 -8.90
N ILE A 91 -15.57 9.30 -9.78
CA ILE A 91 -16.73 10.20 -9.85
C ILE A 91 -17.99 9.43 -10.19
N THR A 92 -17.94 8.51 -11.16
CA THR A 92 -19.10 7.66 -11.51
C THR A 92 -19.56 6.86 -10.30
N LYS A 93 -18.64 6.29 -9.52
CA LYS A 93 -18.98 5.55 -8.30
C LYS A 93 -19.59 6.46 -7.24
N LEU A 94 -19.02 7.65 -7.02
CA LEU A 94 -19.54 8.64 -6.08
C LEU A 94 -20.95 9.13 -6.46
N ARG A 95 -21.18 9.41 -7.75
CA ARG A 95 -22.50 9.83 -8.27
C ARG A 95 -23.56 8.74 -8.15
N LYS A 96 -23.18 7.46 -8.25
CA LYS A 96 -24.11 6.34 -7.96
C LYS A 96 -24.52 6.29 -6.49
N ILE A 97 -23.63 6.65 -5.57
CA ILE A 97 -23.89 6.63 -4.12
C ILE A 97 -24.67 7.89 -3.69
N ASN A 98 -24.28 9.06 -4.20
CA ASN A 98 -24.92 10.35 -3.89
C ASN A 98 -24.99 11.22 -5.17
N PRO A 99 -26.05 11.11 -5.99
CA PRO A 99 -26.15 11.84 -7.27
C PRO A 99 -26.06 13.36 -7.11
N GLU A 100 -26.79 13.89 -6.12
CA GLU A 100 -27.00 15.33 -5.92
C GLU A 100 -25.95 16.01 -5.05
N LYS A 101 -25.06 15.24 -4.39
CA LYS A 101 -24.07 15.86 -3.48
C LYS A 101 -22.93 16.48 -4.26
N ARG A 102 -22.51 17.64 -3.78
CA ARG A 102 -21.26 18.30 -4.16
C ARG A 102 -20.09 17.39 -3.82
N ILE A 103 -19.16 17.21 -4.76
CA ILE A 103 -17.95 16.38 -4.59
C ILE A 103 -16.77 17.33 -4.48
N ILE A 104 -16.15 17.38 -3.30
CA ILE A 104 -14.91 18.12 -3.06
C ILE A 104 -13.79 17.08 -2.95
N LEU A 105 -12.77 17.20 -3.80
CA LEU A 105 -11.61 16.31 -3.76
C LEU A 105 -10.49 16.95 -2.93
N HIS A 106 -9.85 16.17 -2.07
CA HIS A 106 -8.61 16.54 -1.39
C HIS A 106 -7.50 15.58 -1.84
N GLN A 107 -6.39 16.13 -2.35
CA GLN A 107 -5.24 15.38 -2.87
C GLN A 107 -3.95 16.16 -2.61
N ASP A 108 -2.82 15.48 -2.63
CA ASP A 108 -1.50 16.11 -2.50
C ASP A 108 -1.08 16.88 -3.75
N ASN A 109 0.00 17.65 -3.64
CA ASN A 109 0.53 18.49 -4.72
C ASN A 109 1.43 17.74 -5.72
N ALA A 110 1.17 16.45 -5.97
CA ALA A 110 1.91 15.70 -6.98
C ALA A 110 1.72 16.35 -8.36
N SER A 111 2.73 16.27 -9.24
CA SER A 111 2.71 16.96 -10.53
C SER A 111 1.50 16.59 -11.40
N SER A 112 1.04 15.34 -11.34
CA SER A 112 -0.17 14.89 -12.03
C SER A 112 -1.45 15.52 -11.48
N HIS A 113 -1.50 15.80 -10.19
CA HIS A 113 -2.65 16.35 -9.48
C HIS A 113 -2.76 17.87 -9.67
N THR A 114 -1.63 18.57 -9.80
CA THR A 114 -1.59 20.03 -10.00
C THR A 114 -1.58 20.44 -11.47
N ALA A 115 -1.50 19.49 -12.41
CA ALA A 115 -1.52 19.77 -13.83
C ALA A 115 -2.80 20.50 -14.26
N GLN A 116 -2.68 21.38 -15.25
CA GLN A 116 -3.80 22.18 -15.76
C GLN A 116 -4.98 21.30 -16.20
N GLU A 117 -4.71 20.21 -16.93
CA GLU A 117 -5.73 19.27 -17.38
C GLU A 117 -6.51 18.66 -16.20
N THR A 118 -5.82 18.29 -15.12
CA THR A 118 -6.44 17.77 -13.90
C THR A 118 -7.29 18.82 -13.21
N ARG A 119 -6.79 20.06 -13.09
CA ARG A 119 -7.53 21.18 -12.50
C ARG A 119 -8.76 21.58 -13.31
N GLN A 120 -8.70 21.50 -14.64
CA GLN A 120 -9.85 21.76 -15.50
C GLN A 120 -10.89 20.64 -15.42
N TYR A 121 -10.45 19.40 -15.23
CA TYR A 121 -11.33 18.26 -15.08
C TYR A 121 -12.07 18.27 -13.72
N LEU A 122 -11.38 18.64 -12.65
CA LEU A 122 -11.95 18.68 -11.31
C LEU A 122 -12.74 19.98 -11.10
N MET A 123 -14.04 19.85 -10.80
CA MET A 123 -14.88 21.02 -10.54
C MET A 123 -14.47 21.72 -9.23
N GLU A 124 -14.05 20.95 -8.22
CA GLU A 124 -13.75 21.46 -6.88
C GLU A 124 -12.63 20.68 -6.20
N LEU A 125 -11.59 21.42 -5.83
CA LEU A 125 -10.39 20.92 -5.20
C LEU A 125 -10.18 21.66 -3.89
N LEU A 126 -9.92 20.93 -2.82
CA LEU A 126 -9.49 21.49 -1.54
C LEU A 126 -7.98 21.76 -1.60
N ASP A 127 -7.57 22.95 -1.19
CA ASP A 127 -6.16 23.30 -1.14
C ASP A 127 -5.41 22.39 -0.15
N HIS A 128 -4.23 21.95 -0.57
CA HIS A 128 -3.34 21.14 0.26
C HIS A 128 -2.00 21.86 0.43
N PRO A 129 -1.52 22.09 1.66
CA PRO A 129 -0.21 22.69 1.87
C PRO A 129 0.93 21.73 1.45
N PRO A 130 2.06 22.25 0.95
CA PRO A 130 3.22 21.43 0.64
C PRO A 130 3.71 20.61 1.85
N TYR A 131 4.17 19.39 1.61
CA TYR A 131 4.80 18.52 2.61
C TYR A 131 3.96 18.26 3.87
N SER A 132 2.63 18.19 3.74
CA SER A 132 1.70 18.06 4.88
C SER A 132 0.96 16.71 4.90
N PRO A 133 1.68 15.57 5.00
CA PRO A 133 1.05 14.25 5.03
C PRO A 133 0.14 14.06 6.27
N ASP A 134 0.40 14.80 7.35
CA ASP A 134 -0.43 14.85 8.55
C ASP A 134 -1.84 15.41 8.30
N LEU A 135 -2.04 16.16 7.20
CA LEU A 135 -3.35 16.67 6.77
C LEU A 135 -4.05 15.77 5.74
N SER A 136 -3.41 14.68 5.31
CA SER A 136 -3.94 13.75 4.32
C SER A 136 -4.51 12.50 5.01
N PRO A 137 -5.84 12.28 4.97
CA PRO A 137 -6.47 11.07 5.54
C PRO A 137 -5.83 9.76 5.07
N ASN A 138 -5.33 9.74 3.84
CA ASN A 138 -4.64 8.57 3.32
C ASN A 138 -3.31 8.31 4.04
N ASP A 139 -2.53 9.36 4.31
CA ASP A 139 -1.18 9.24 4.84
C ASP A 139 -1.15 9.06 6.36
N PHE A 140 -1.97 9.79 7.12
CA PHE A 140 -1.96 9.68 8.58
C PHE A 140 -2.83 8.53 9.14
N PHE A 141 -3.85 8.08 8.40
CA PHE A 141 -4.82 7.10 8.89
C PHE A 141 -4.87 5.81 8.06
N THR A 142 -5.20 5.91 6.77
CA THR A 142 -5.50 4.74 5.93
C THR A 142 -4.26 3.87 5.68
N PHE A 143 -3.19 4.46 5.16
CA PHE A 143 -1.98 3.72 4.80
C PHE A 143 -1.25 3.11 5.99
N PRO A 144 -1.12 3.77 7.16
CA PRO A 144 -0.56 3.13 8.34
C PRO A 144 -1.30 1.85 8.74
N LYS A 145 -2.64 1.88 8.76
CA LYS A 145 -3.46 0.69 9.10
C LYS A 145 -3.29 -0.44 8.10
N ILE A 146 -3.30 -0.14 6.80
CA ILE A 146 -3.06 -1.13 5.74
C ILE A 146 -1.64 -1.69 5.86
N LYS A 147 -0.63 -0.83 6.01
CA LYS A 147 0.78 -1.24 6.14
C LYS A 147 0.96 -2.18 7.32
N ASN A 148 0.33 -1.90 8.46
CA ASN A 148 0.40 -2.78 9.63
C ASN A 148 -0.20 -4.15 9.35
N ARG A 149 -1.34 -4.23 8.64
CA ARG A 149 -1.96 -5.51 8.26
C ARG A 149 -1.12 -6.30 7.24
N LEU A 150 -0.55 -5.62 6.26
CA LEU A 150 0.25 -6.24 5.19
C LEU A 150 1.71 -6.48 5.62
N CYS A 151 2.11 -6.01 6.80
CA CYS A 151 3.49 -6.10 7.26
C CYS A 151 3.93 -7.55 7.38
N GLY A 152 5.08 -7.88 6.78
CA GLY A 152 5.66 -9.23 6.84
C GLY A 152 5.05 -10.24 5.88
N GLN A 153 3.97 -9.89 5.16
CA GLN A 153 3.38 -10.77 4.17
C GLN A 153 4.23 -10.84 2.89
N ARG A 154 4.19 -12.00 2.24
CA ARG A 154 4.80 -12.25 0.92
C ARG A 154 3.72 -12.64 -0.06
N PHE A 155 3.85 -12.11 -1.26
CA PHE A 155 2.92 -12.32 -2.33
C PHE A 155 3.67 -12.90 -3.53
N GLN A 156 3.07 -13.92 -4.14
CA GLN A 156 3.66 -14.64 -5.27
C GLN A 156 3.32 -13.98 -6.60
N SER A 157 2.22 -13.21 -6.64
CA SER A 157 1.80 -12.44 -7.80
C SER A 157 1.70 -10.94 -7.50
N PRO A 158 1.81 -10.07 -8.52
CA PRO A 158 1.52 -8.64 -8.38
C PRO A 158 0.07 -8.31 -8.02
N GLU A 159 -0.86 -9.23 -8.24
CA GLU A 159 -2.30 -9.07 -8.01
C GLU A 159 -2.67 -9.30 -6.54
N GLU A 160 -2.06 -10.30 -5.91
CA GLU A 160 -2.24 -10.62 -4.48
C GLU A 160 -2.09 -9.41 -3.52
N PRO A 161 -1.03 -8.56 -3.58
CA PRO A 161 -0.92 -7.40 -2.69
C PRO A 161 -2.03 -6.37 -2.94
N VAL A 162 -2.53 -6.28 -4.17
CA VAL A 162 -3.63 -5.37 -4.52
C VAL A 162 -4.93 -5.86 -3.89
N ASP A 163 -5.20 -7.16 -3.96
CA ASP A 163 -6.40 -7.73 -3.35
C ASP A 163 -6.31 -7.74 -1.82
N ALA A 164 -5.14 -8.03 -1.27
CA ALA A 164 -4.89 -7.88 0.16
C ALA A 164 -5.11 -6.43 0.64
N LEU A 165 -4.69 -5.43 -0.15
CA LEU A 165 -4.97 -4.02 0.13
C LEU A 165 -6.47 -3.72 0.09
N LYS A 166 -7.20 -4.18 -0.94
CA LYS A 166 -8.66 -3.98 -1.03
C LYS A 166 -9.38 -4.57 0.17
N ASN A 167 -9.03 -5.80 0.55
CA ASN A 167 -9.62 -6.48 1.71
C ASN A 167 -9.31 -5.74 3.00
N ALA A 168 -8.04 -5.39 3.22
CA ALA A 168 -7.61 -4.64 4.40
C ALA A 168 -8.35 -3.31 4.57
N VAL A 169 -8.68 -2.64 3.46
CA VAL A 169 -9.43 -1.38 3.46
C VAL A 169 -10.92 -1.59 3.72
N LEU A 170 -11.52 -2.64 3.15
CA LEU A 170 -12.94 -2.98 3.35
C LEU A 170 -13.21 -3.46 4.78
N ASP A 171 -12.24 -4.10 5.42
CA ASP A 171 -12.32 -4.56 6.81
C ASP A 171 -12.19 -3.43 7.84
N LEU A 172 -11.92 -2.20 7.43
CA LEU A 172 -11.87 -1.06 8.35
C LEU A 172 -13.28 -0.67 8.76
N PRO A 173 -13.60 -0.64 10.07
CA PRO A 173 -14.95 -0.42 10.54
C PRO A 173 -15.42 1.02 10.24
N ALA A 174 -16.69 1.16 9.88
CA ALA A 174 -17.29 2.43 9.45
C ALA A 174 -17.11 3.58 10.46
N ASN A 175 -17.12 3.27 11.76
CA ASN A 175 -16.94 4.25 12.82
C ASN A 175 -15.53 4.86 12.88
N GLU A 176 -14.50 4.14 12.43
CA GLU A 176 -13.14 4.68 12.39
C GLU A 176 -12.96 5.67 11.23
N TRP A 177 -13.68 5.48 10.12
CA TRP A 177 -13.67 6.43 9.02
C TRP A 177 -14.25 7.78 9.43
N ASN A 178 -15.38 7.81 10.15
CA ASN A 178 -15.94 9.07 10.64
C ASN A 178 -14.95 9.84 11.52
N LYS A 179 -14.28 9.15 12.46
CA LYS A 179 -13.26 9.77 13.33
C LYS A 179 -12.09 10.40 12.56
N CYS A 180 -11.77 9.90 11.37
CA CYS A 180 -10.71 10.46 10.52
C CYS A 180 -11.10 11.82 9.92
N PHE A 181 -12.39 12.12 9.79
CA PHE A 181 -12.92 13.35 9.20
C PHE A 181 -13.62 14.25 10.23
N GLU A 182 -13.61 13.87 11.50
CA GLU A 182 -14.12 14.64 12.63
C GLU A 182 -12.93 15.30 13.35
N ASN A 183 -12.95 16.63 13.46
CA ASN A 183 -12.12 17.37 14.40
C ASN A 183 -12.86 17.47 15.74
#